data_AF-G2Y0N5-F1
#
_entry.id   AF-G2Y0N5-F1
#
_cell.length_a   1.000
_cell.length_b   1.000
_cell.length_c   1.000
_cell.angle_alpha   90.00
_cell.angle_beta   90.00
_cell.angle_gamma   90.00
#
_symmetry.space_group_name_H-M   'P 1'
#
loop_
_entity.id
_entity.type
_entity.pdbx_description
1 polymer ?
#
loop_
_entity_poly.entity_id
_entity_poly.type
_entity_poly.pdbx_seq_one_letter_code
_entity_poly.pdbx_strand_id
1 'polypeptide(L)'
;MSEPSRHSLANNVDELVRDSKVLRQFKRDSSTKYRQARKDLDDMMKTLDAQSKQDRESVERLWLRIPRLNAAKIQAHANDDLGLCNEIDEELKAIQIQVEELALGINSMERDITEISNLLTEQ
;
A
#
# COMPACT_ATOMS: atom_id res chain seq x y z
N MET A 1 1.13 -7.94 -20.00
CA MET A 1 0.88 -7.82 -18.55
C MET A 1 1.52 -6.52 -18.13
N SER A 2 0.73 -5.51 -17.75
CA SER A 2 1.27 -4.27 -17.19
C SER A 2 1.85 -4.57 -15.82
N GLU A 3 3.02 -4.00 -15.50
CA GLU A 3 3.60 -4.14 -14.16
C GLU A 3 2.57 -3.69 -13.11
N PRO A 4 2.45 -4.41 -11.97
CA PRO A 4 1.58 -3.96 -10.89
C PRO A 4 1.98 -2.55 -10.49
N SER A 5 1.00 -1.65 -10.29
CA SER A 5 1.27 -0.35 -9.68
C SER A 5 1.97 -0.59 -8.34
N ARG A 6 3.23 -0.18 -8.24
CA ARG A 6 4.05 -0.38 -7.04
C ARG A 6 3.82 0.77 -6.07
N HIS A 7 3.88 0.49 -4.78
CA HIS A 7 3.79 1.54 -3.76
C HIS A 7 5.00 2.48 -3.81
N SER A 8 4.85 3.68 -3.23
CA SER A 8 5.87 4.74 -3.24
C SER A 8 7.22 4.31 -2.65
N LEU A 9 7.22 3.38 -1.69
CA LEU A 9 8.44 2.87 -1.03
C LEU A 9 9.19 1.76 -1.81
N ALA A 10 8.65 1.30 -2.95
CA ALA A 10 9.14 0.11 -3.63
C ALA A 10 10.60 0.21 -4.09
N ASN A 11 11.03 1.38 -4.55
CA ASN A 11 12.43 1.59 -4.96
C ASN A 11 13.40 1.45 -3.78
N ASN A 12 13.02 1.96 -2.60
CA ASN A 12 13.83 1.83 -1.39
C ASN A 12 13.92 0.36 -0.95
N VAL A 13 12.83 -0.39 -1.10
CA VAL A 13 12.83 -1.85 -0.85
C VAL A 13 13.81 -2.55 -1.78
N ASP A 14 13.74 -2.28 -3.09
CA ASP A 14 14.60 -2.91 -4.09
C ASP A 14 16.09 -2.65 -3.82
N GLU A 15 16.44 -1.44 -3.39
CA GLU A 15 17.81 -1.08 -3.00
C GLU A 15 18.27 -1.88 -1.79
N LEU A 16 17.49 -1.88 -0.70
CA LEU A 16 17.85 -2.60 0.53
C LEU A 16 17.91 -4.12 0.34
N VAL A 17 17.00 -4.68 -0.45
CA VAL A 17 16.97 -6.10 -0.82
C VAL A 17 18.23 -6.47 -1.60
N ARG A 18 18.63 -5.65 -2.57
CA ARG A 18 19.84 -5.85 -3.37
C ARG A 18 21.10 -5.80 -2.51
N ASP A 19 21.21 -4.78 -1.66
CA ASP A 19 22.35 -4.60 -0.77
C ASP A 19 22.49 -5.77 0.21
N SER A 20 21.37 -6.21 0.80
CA SER A 20 21.34 -7.39 1.67
C SER A 20 21.77 -8.66 0.95
N LYS A 21 21.28 -8.90 -0.29
CA LYS A 21 21.66 -10.06 -1.11
C LYS A 21 23.17 -10.07 -1.41
N VAL A 22 23.77 -8.91 -1.73
CA VAL A 22 25.23 -8.78 -1.95
C VAL A 22 26.02 -9.06 -0.68
N LEU A 23 25.54 -8.59 0.47
CA LEU A 23 26.22 -8.73 1.75
C LEU A 23 26.07 -10.13 2.38
N ARG A 24 25.21 -10.99 1.82
CA ARG A 24 24.96 -12.36 2.30
C ARG A 24 26.23 -13.20 2.42
N GLN A 25 27.22 -12.99 1.55
CA GLN A 25 28.52 -13.69 1.61
C GLN A 25 29.30 -13.41 2.90
N PHE A 26 29.08 -12.25 3.54
CA PHE A 26 29.75 -11.84 4.78
C PHE A 26 28.97 -12.22 6.05
N LYS A 27 27.93 -13.08 5.92
CA LYS A 27 27.09 -13.53 7.04
C LYS A 27 27.91 -14.24 8.11
N ARG A 28 28.83 -15.13 7.72
CA ARG A 28 29.68 -15.90 8.65
C ARG A 28 30.60 -15.01 9.48
N ASP A 29 31.07 -13.92 8.89
CA ASP A 29 32.00 -13.00 9.53
C ASP A 29 31.28 -11.98 10.44
N SER A 30 29.94 -12.03 10.52
CA SER A 30 29.12 -11.11 11.30
C SER A 30 29.52 -9.64 11.10
N SER A 31 29.89 -9.30 9.85
CA SER A 31 30.40 -7.98 9.54
C SER A 31 29.39 -6.90 9.97
N THR A 32 29.88 -5.78 10.47
CA THR A 32 29.02 -4.65 10.90
C THR A 32 28.09 -4.22 9.77
N LYS A 33 28.56 -4.28 8.51
CA LYS A 33 27.77 -3.98 7.31
C LYS A 33 26.61 -4.97 7.12
N TYR A 34 26.84 -6.27 7.27
CA TYR A 34 25.77 -7.27 7.16
C TYR A 34 24.73 -7.11 8.27
N ARG A 35 25.16 -6.84 9.50
CA ARG A 35 24.24 -6.57 10.63
C ARG A 35 23.42 -5.30 10.40
N GLN A 36 24.03 -4.24 9.87
CA GLN A 36 23.34 -3.00 9.54
C GLN A 36 22.30 -3.22 8.43
N ALA A 37 22.66 -3.89 7.33
CA ALA A 37 21.72 -4.18 6.24
C ALA A 37 20.50 -5.00 6.70
N ARG A 38 20.69 -5.96 7.62
CA ARG A 38 19.57 -6.69 8.23
C ARG A 38 18.67 -5.79 9.08
N LYS A 39 19.26 -4.85 9.82
CA LYS A 39 18.49 -3.87 10.60
C LYS A 39 17.71 -2.94 9.68
N ASP A 40 18.33 -2.46 8.60
CA ASP A 40 17.68 -1.57 7.63
C ASP A 40 16.49 -2.27 6.95
N LEU A 41 16.61 -3.56 6.63
CA LEU A 41 15.50 -4.39 6.16
C LEU A 41 14.38 -4.53 7.20
N ASP A 42 14.71 -4.79 8.46
CA ASP A 42 13.72 -4.91 9.55
C ASP A 42 12.97 -3.58 9.77
N ASP A 43 13.68 -2.45 9.73
CA ASP A 43 13.09 -1.12 9.87
C ASP A 43 12.22 -0.75 8.65
N MET A 44 12.62 -1.15 7.44
CA MET A 44 11.80 -1.01 6.23
C MET A 44 10.51 -1.83 6.34
N MET A 45 10.58 -3.07 6.80
CA MET A 45 9.40 -3.93 7.00
C MET A 45 8.39 -3.30 7.95
N LYS A 46 8.84 -2.70 9.07
CA LYS A 46 7.97 -1.96 10.00
C LYS A 46 7.31 -0.73 9.34
N THR A 47 8.07 -0.03 8.50
CA THR A 47 7.57 1.14 7.76
C THR A 47 6.47 0.73 6.78
N LEU A 48 6.67 -0.37 6.05
CA LEU A 48 5.67 -0.92 5.14
C LEU A 48 4.41 -1.39 5.89
N ASP A 49 4.54 -2.06 7.04
CA ASP A 49 3.38 -2.48 7.85
C ASP A 49 2.57 -1.28 8.34
N ALA A 50 3.24 -0.23 8.80
CA ALA A 50 2.59 0.99 9.25
C ALA A 50 1.83 1.69 8.11
N GLN A 51 2.45 1.83 6.94
CA GLN A 51 1.80 2.43 5.77
C GLN A 51 0.62 1.57 5.29
N SER A 52 0.77 0.24 5.25
CA SER A 52 -0.30 -0.69 4.87
C SER A 52 -1.51 -0.58 5.80
N LYS A 53 -1.30 -0.44 7.12
CA LYS A 53 -2.39 -0.17 8.07
C LYS A 53 -3.08 1.16 7.80
N GLN A 54 -2.32 2.23 7.59
CA GLN A 54 -2.88 3.55 7.29
C GLN A 54 -3.70 3.55 5.99
N ASP A 55 -3.25 2.83 4.97
CA ASP A 55 -3.96 2.70 3.69
C ASP A 55 -5.25 1.90 3.88
N ARG A 56 -5.23 0.82 4.67
CA ARG A 56 -6.44 0.05 5.03
C ARG A 56 -7.46 0.91 5.78
N GLU A 57 -7.04 1.70 6.77
CA GLU A 57 -7.91 2.65 7.47
C GLU A 57 -8.50 3.71 6.52
N SER A 58 -7.73 4.11 5.51
CA SER A 58 -8.22 5.06 4.49
C SER A 58 -9.26 4.43 3.58
N VAL A 59 -9.05 3.18 3.16
CA VAL A 59 -10.05 2.37 2.44
C VAL A 59 -11.33 2.24 3.27
N GLU A 60 -11.24 1.87 4.55
CA GLU A 60 -12.41 1.75 5.43
C GLU A 60 -13.21 3.06 5.53
N ARG A 61 -12.51 4.20 5.69
CA ARG A 61 -13.16 5.52 5.72
C ARG A 61 -13.88 5.87 4.42
N LEU A 62 -13.28 5.53 3.28
CA LEU A 62 -13.91 5.73 1.97
C LEU A 62 -15.17 4.86 1.80
N TRP A 63 -15.10 3.59 2.20
CA TRP A 63 -16.26 2.68 2.18
C TRP A 63 -17.42 3.18 3.04
N LEU A 64 -17.14 3.76 4.20
CA LEU A 64 -18.17 4.33 5.08
C LEU A 64 -18.88 5.56 4.47
N ARG A 65 -18.28 6.21 3.47
CA ARG A 65 -18.87 7.38 2.78
C ARG A 65 -19.88 6.97 1.71
N ILE A 66 -19.70 5.82 1.08
CA ILE A 66 -20.53 5.33 -0.04
C ILE A 66 -22.03 5.29 0.31
N PRO A 67 -22.49 4.72 1.46
CA PRO A 67 -23.91 4.69 1.79
C PRO A 67 -24.54 6.09 1.91
N ARG A 68 -23.77 7.07 2.42
CA ARG A 68 -24.24 8.46 2.58
C ARG A 68 -24.43 9.14 1.22
N LEU A 69 -23.48 8.91 0.30
CA LEU A 69 -23.57 9.42 -1.07
C LEU A 69 -24.73 8.78 -1.83
N ASN A 70 -24.93 7.47 -1.69
CA ASN A 70 -26.08 6.79 -2.30
C ASN A 70 -27.42 7.33 -1.76
N ALA A 71 -27.52 7.59 -0.46
CA ALA A 71 -28.71 8.21 0.13
C ALA A 71 -28.93 9.64 -0.41
N ALA A 72 -27.87 10.44 -0.48
CA ALA A 72 -27.94 11.80 -1.05
C ALA A 72 -28.36 11.78 -2.54
N LYS A 73 -27.88 10.79 -3.31
CA LYS A 73 -28.27 10.61 -4.72
C LYS A 73 -29.75 10.26 -4.87
N ILE A 74 -30.27 9.37 -4.02
CA ILE A 74 -31.70 9.04 -4.00
C ILE A 74 -32.54 10.30 -3.73
N GLN A 75 -32.12 11.12 -2.77
CA GLN A 75 -32.78 12.39 -2.45
C GLN A 75 -32.71 13.37 -3.64
N ALA A 76 -31.55 13.50 -4.29
CA ALA A 76 -31.37 14.36 -5.45
C ALA A 76 -32.27 13.94 -6.62
N HIS A 77 -32.38 12.63 -6.89
CA HIS A 77 -33.33 12.09 -7.85
C HIS A 77 -34.78 12.40 -7.51
N ALA A 78 -35.17 12.28 -6.23
CA ALA A 78 -36.52 12.61 -5.79
C ALA A 78 -36.87 14.11 -5.96
N ASN A 79 -35.85 14.97 -6.05
CA ASN A 79 -35.98 16.41 -6.25
C ASN A 79 -35.77 16.84 -7.72
N ASP A 80 -35.61 15.90 -8.66
CA ASP A 80 -35.23 16.16 -10.05
C ASP A 80 -33.93 16.99 -10.21
N ASP A 81 -33.06 16.97 -9.20
CA ASP A 81 -31.77 17.68 -9.20
C ASP A 81 -30.69 16.84 -9.90
N LEU A 82 -30.73 16.86 -11.23
CA LEU A 82 -29.78 16.14 -12.07
C LEU A 82 -28.35 16.66 -11.94
N GLY A 83 -28.16 17.94 -11.58
CA GLY A 83 -26.84 18.51 -11.36
C GLY A 83 -26.16 17.85 -10.16
N LEU A 84 -26.85 17.81 -9.03
CA LEU A 84 -26.36 17.16 -7.81
C LEU A 84 -26.17 15.65 -7.99
N CYS A 85 -27.04 14.97 -8.74
CA CYS A 85 -26.86 13.55 -9.08
C CYS A 85 -25.53 13.29 -9.79
N ASN A 86 -25.18 14.12 -10.77
CA ASN A 86 -23.93 13.98 -11.52
C ASN A 86 -22.70 14.24 -10.64
N GLU A 87 -22.76 15.25 -9.76
CA GLU A 87 -21.68 15.53 -8.81
C GLU A 87 -21.43 14.34 -7.87
N ILE A 88 -22.50 13.74 -7.36
CA ILE A 88 -22.40 12.55 -6.50
C ILE A 88 -21.85 11.34 -7.26
N ASP A 89 -22.23 11.14 -8.52
CA ASP A 89 -21.70 10.06 -9.35
C ASP A 89 -20.20 10.19 -9.62
N GLU A 90 -19.73 11.41 -9.90
CA GLU A 90 -18.30 11.66 -10.05
C GLU A 90 -17.54 11.43 -8.73
N GLU A 91 -18.12 11.80 -7.58
CA GLU A 91 -17.52 11.52 -6.27
C GLU A 91 -17.44 10.01 -5.98
N LEU A 92 -18.52 9.27 -6.24
CA LEU A 92 -18.55 7.81 -6.09
C LEU A 92 -17.49 7.13 -6.97
N LYS A 93 -17.33 7.59 -8.21
CA LYS A 93 -16.31 7.10 -9.13
C LYS A 93 -14.90 7.43 -8.65
N ALA A 94 -14.67 8.64 -8.15
CA ALA A 94 -13.38 9.02 -7.57
C ALA A 94 -13.02 8.15 -6.35
N ILE A 95 -13.99 7.88 -5.47
CA ILE A 95 -13.82 6.96 -4.34
C ILE A 95 -13.44 5.56 -4.82
N GLN A 96 -14.11 5.04 -5.85
CA GLN A 96 -13.81 3.72 -6.39
C GLN A 96 -12.36 3.64 -6.90
N ILE A 97 -11.93 4.61 -7.69
CA ILE A 97 -10.55 4.69 -8.21
C ILE A 97 -9.56 4.71 -7.04
N GLN A 98 -9.80 5.55 -6.04
CA GLN A 98 -8.90 5.68 -4.90
C GLN A 98 -8.81 4.39 -4.06
N VAL A 99 -9.92 3.68 -3.87
CA VAL A 99 -9.93 2.38 -3.18
C VAL A 99 -9.12 1.34 -3.96
N GLU A 100 -9.27 1.30 -5.28
CA GLU A 100 -8.51 0.39 -6.15
C GLU A 100 -7.00 0.69 -6.09
N GLU A 101 -6.61 1.97 -6.15
CA GLU A 101 -5.21 2.40 -6.02
C GLU A 101 -4.59 2.00 -4.67
N LEU A 102 -5.30 2.26 -3.56
CA LEU A 102 -4.85 1.88 -2.22
C LEU A 102 -4.75 0.35 -2.08
N ALA A 103 -5.71 -0.40 -2.62
CA ALA A 103 -5.69 -1.86 -2.59
C ALA A 103 -4.50 -2.43 -3.37
N LEU A 104 -4.16 -1.85 -4.52
CA LEU A 104 -2.95 -2.22 -5.27
C LEU A 104 -1.68 -1.93 -4.45
N GLY A 105 -1.61 -0.76 -3.81
CA GLY A 105 -0.50 -0.37 -2.92
C GLY A 105 -0.31 -1.34 -1.76
N ILE A 106 -1.39 -1.68 -1.04
CA ILE A 106 -1.40 -2.65 0.06
C ILE A 106 -0.88 -4.01 -0.40
N ASN A 107 -1.43 -4.55 -1.50
CA ASN A 107 -1.00 -5.84 -2.05
C ASN A 107 0.47 -5.84 -2.46
N SER A 108 0.97 -4.73 -3.00
CA SER A 108 2.39 -4.58 -3.32
C SER A 108 3.24 -4.58 -2.04
N MET A 109 2.83 -3.85 -1.00
CA MET A 109 3.57 -3.79 0.27
C MET A 109 3.62 -5.15 0.98
N GLU A 110 2.53 -5.93 0.93
CA GLU A 110 2.50 -7.27 1.50
C GLU A 110 3.48 -8.23 0.82
N ARG A 111 3.67 -8.12 -0.50
CA ARG A 111 4.68 -8.89 -1.23
C ARG A 111 6.09 -8.48 -0.81
N ASP A 112 6.36 -7.19 -0.74
CA ASP A 112 7.67 -6.65 -0.34
C ASP A 112 7.99 -7.06 1.11
N ILE A 113 7.03 -6.99 2.04
CA ILE A 113 7.16 -7.50 3.42
C ILE A 113 7.51 -9.00 3.41
N THR A 114 6.85 -9.79 2.57
CA THR A 114 7.10 -11.23 2.47
C THR A 114 8.51 -11.51 1.95
N GLU A 115 8.98 -10.77 0.93
CA GLU A 115 10.35 -10.90 0.43
C GLU A 115 11.38 -10.55 1.50
N ILE A 116 11.19 -9.42 2.19
CA ILE A 116 12.08 -8.99 3.28
C ILE A 116 12.10 -10.03 4.40
N SER A 117 10.94 -10.54 4.81
CA SER A 117 10.83 -11.56 5.86
C SER A 117 11.59 -12.85 5.49
N ASN A 118 11.50 -13.29 4.23
CA ASN A 118 12.27 -14.43 3.74
C ASN A 118 13.78 -14.18 3.86
N LEU A 119 14.27 -13.01 3.45
CA LEU A 119 15.69 -12.66 3.56
C LEU A 119 16.18 -12.59 5.02
N LEU A 120 15.33 -12.15 5.94
CA LEU A 120 15.65 -12.12 7.37
C LEU A 120 15.63 -13.51 7.99
N THR A 121 14.78 -14.42 7.51
CA THR A 121 14.63 -15.78 8.07
C THR A 121 15.55 -16.82 7.44
N GLU A 122 16.15 -16.57 6.27
CA GLU A 122 17.18 -17.42 5.67
C GLU A 122 18.35 -17.66 6.66
N GLN A 123 18.36 -18.85 7.27
CA GLN A 123 19.36 -19.35 8.22
C GLN A 123 20.68 -19.72 7.56
#